data_AF-A0A455W2E9-F1
#
_entry.id   AF-A0A455W2E9-F1
#
_cell.length_a   1.000
_cell.length_b   1.000
_cell.length_c   1.000
_cell.angle_alpha   90.00
_cell.angle_beta   90.00
_cell.angle_gamma   90.00
#
_symmetry.space_group_name_H-M   'P 1'
#
loop_
_entity.id
_entity.type
_entity.pdbx_description
1 polymer ?
#
loop_
_entity_poly.entity_id
_entity_poly.type
_entity_poly.pdbx_seq_one_letter_code
_entity_poly.pdbx_strand_id
1 'polypeptide(L)'
;MRFKFLAVFFTVVLLAPSFANADAEEILRQCKLAISDPEEIDRNPILAGIDIGFCFGYLRGVSDYATGTAFMADDQLNMVKSCRPERVDNKQLARIVVQFLEKNPSYHHLEQTTLVALALKQAFPCN
;
A
#
# COMPACT_ATOMS: atom_id res chain seq x y z
N MET A 1 -27.63 15.26 35.65
CA MET A 1 -27.46 14.18 34.63
C MET A 1 -26.84 14.65 33.31
N ARG A 2 -27.23 15.80 32.74
CA ARG A 2 -26.74 16.28 31.43
C ARG A 2 -25.21 16.46 31.31
N PHE A 3 -24.53 16.91 32.37
CA PHE A 3 -23.08 17.14 32.37
C PHE A 3 -22.25 15.85 32.34
N LYS A 4 -22.75 14.75 32.94
CA LYS A 4 -22.08 13.44 32.91
C LYS A 4 -22.16 12.79 31.52
N PHE A 5 -23.29 12.95 30.83
CA PHE A 5 -23.43 12.49 29.44
C PHE A 5 -22.52 13.28 28.49
N LEU A 6 -22.39 14.60 28.68
CA LEU A 6 -21.47 15.42 27.89
C LEU A 6 -20.01 15.00 28.09
N ALA A 7 -19.61 14.74 29.34
CA ALA A 7 -18.25 14.31 29.67
C ALA A 7 -17.92 12.93 29.10
N VAL A 8 -18.87 11.99 29.12
CA VAL A 8 -18.72 10.64 28.54
C VAL A 8 -18.61 10.72 27.01
N PHE A 9 -19.41 11.56 26.36
CA PHE A 9 -19.33 11.74 24.91
C PHE A 9 -17.97 12.33 24.49
N PHE A 10 -17.44 13.30 25.24
CA PHE A 10 -16.14 13.92 24.96
C PHE A 10 -14.96 12.96 25.16
N THR A 11 -15.05 12.04 26.13
CA THR A 11 -14.01 11.03 26.38
C THR A 11 -13.98 9.93 25.32
N VAL A 12 -15.14 9.53 24.78
CA VAL A 12 -15.21 8.55 23.68
C VAL A 12 -14.60 9.10 22.38
N VAL A 13 -14.80 10.39 22.10
CA VAL A 13 -14.24 11.04 20.89
C VAL A 13 -12.71 11.18 20.96
N LEU A 14 -12.14 11.41 22.15
CA LEU A 14 -10.69 11.53 22.35
C LEU A 14 -9.92 10.20 22.34
N LEU A 15 -10.63 9.07 22.47
CA LEU A 15 -10.06 7.72 22.46
C LEU A 15 -10.26 6.98 21.13
N ALA A 16 -10.91 7.59 20.15
CA ALA A 16 -11.02 7.00 18.82
C ALA A 16 -9.62 6.94 18.19
N PRO A 17 -9.08 5.74 17.90
CA PRO A 17 -7.82 5.64 17.18
C PRO A 17 -8.02 6.30 15.81
N SER A 18 -7.16 7.27 15.51
CA SER A 18 -7.18 8.02 14.26
C SER A 18 -7.28 7.06 13.07
N PHE A 19 -8.25 7.30 12.18
CA PHE A 19 -8.47 6.54 10.92
C PHE A 19 -7.31 6.64 9.91
N ALA A 20 -6.12 7.08 10.33
CA ALA A 20 -4.96 7.35 9.47
C ALA A 20 -4.21 6.10 8.98
N ASN A 21 -4.53 4.90 9.48
CA ASN A 21 -3.86 3.65 9.09
C ASN A 21 -4.67 2.79 8.10
N ALA A 22 -5.87 3.23 7.71
CA ALA A 22 -6.76 2.41 6.88
C ALA A 22 -6.13 2.07 5.53
N ASP A 23 -5.35 2.99 4.98
CA ASP A 23 -4.78 2.88 3.64
C ASP A 23 -3.66 1.84 3.55
N ALA A 24 -2.73 1.84 4.51
CA ALA A 24 -1.63 0.88 4.58
C ALA A 24 -2.11 -0.55 4.86
N GLU A 25 -3.05 -0.70 5.80
CA GLU A 25 -3.61 -1.99 6.16
C GLU A 25 -4.39 -2.59 4.98
N GLU A 26 -5.14 -1.77 4.24
CA GLU A 26 -5.93 -2.25 3.11
C GLU A 26 -5.06 -2.77 1.97
N ILE A 27 -4.06 -2.01 1.53
CA ILE A 27 -3.15 -2.48 0.47
C ILE A 27 -2.32 -3.69 0.92
N LEU A 28 -1.93 -3.74 2.20
CA LEU A 28 -1.24 -4.88 2.77
C LEU A 28 -2.11 -6.14 2.74
N ARG A 29 -3.38 -6.02 3.17
CA ARG A 29 -4.36 -7.10 3.17
C ARG A 29 -4.61 -7.64 1.76
N GLN A 30 -4.92 -6.75 0.82
CA GLN A 30 -5.17 -7.11 -0.59
C GLN A 30 -3.95 -7.82 -1.20
N CYS A 31 -2.74 -7.30 -0.98
CA CYS A 31 -1.54 -7.87 -1.57
C CYS A 31 -1.04 -9.13 -0.87
N LYS A 32 -1.32 -9.33 0.42
CA LYS A 32 -1.09 -10.62 1.09
C LYS A 32 -1.92 -11.73 0.44
N LEU A 33 -3.18 -11.46 0.14
CA LEU A 33 -4.04 -12.40 -0.58
C LEU A 33 -3.53 -12.68 -2.00
N ALA A 34 -2.96 -11.69 -2.68
CA ALA A 34 -2.38 -11.86 -4.02
C ALA A 34 -1.13 -12.75 -4.06
N ILE A 35 -0.50 -13.00 -2.91
CA ILE A 35 0.68 -13.87 -2.79
C ILE A 35 0.41 -15.14 -1.97
N SER A 36 -0.81 -15.32 -1.47
CA SER A 36 -1.20 -16.46 -0.63
C SER A 36 -1.38 -17.75 -1.43
N ASP A 37 -1.59 -18.85 -0.70
CA ASP A 37 -1.88 -20.15 -1.28
C ASP A 37 -3.32 -20.24 -1.81
N PRO A 38 -3.59 -21.08 -2.83
CA PRO A 38 -4.91 -21.19 -3.46
C PRO A 38 -6.05 -21.55 -2.48
N GLU A 39 -5.77 -22.37 -1.47
CA GLU A 39 -6.77 -22.79 -0.48
C GLU A 39 -7.35 -21.63 0.33
N GLU A 40 -6.60 -20.53 0.49
CA GLU A 40 -7.08 -19.32 1.16
C GLU A 40 -8.06 -18.54 0.28
N ILE A 41 -7.83 -18.55 -1.04
CA ILE A 41 -8.65 -17.87 -2.05
C ILE A 41 -10.00 -18.57 -2.22
N ASP A 42 -10.04 -19.90 -2.12
CA ASP A 42 -11.24 -20.71 -2.37
C ASP A 42 -12.38 -20.47 -1.37
N ARG A 43 -12.11 -19.86 -0.20
CA ARG A 43 -13.16 -19.55 0.79
C ARG A 43 -14.15 -18.49 0.29
N ASN A 44 -13.69 -17.54 -0.51
CA ASN A 44 -14.53 -16.53 -1.16
C ASN A 44 -13.87 -16.04 -2.45
N PRO A 45 -14.00 -16.79 -3.56
CA PRO A 45 -13.20 -16.58 -4.76
C PRO A 45 -13.53 -15.25 -5.46
N ILE A 46 -14.77 -14.76 -5.36
CA ILE A 46 -15.17 -13.50 -5.99
C ILE A 46 -14.50 -12.32 -5.29
N LEU A 47 -14.62 -12.25 -3.96
CA LEU A 47 -14.04 -11.17 -3.17
C LEU A 47 -12.51 -11.22 -3.24
N ALA A 48 -11.94 -12.42 -3.18
CA ALA A 48 -10.51 -12.61 -3.36
C ALA A 48 -10.03 -12.14 -4.74
N GLY A 49 -10.76 -12.48 -5.82
CA GLY A 49 -10.42 -12.00 -7.15
C GLY A 49 -10.42 -10.48 -7.27
N ILE A 50 -11.36 -9.80 -6.61
CA ILE A 50 -11.41 -8.33 -6.56
C ILE A 50 -10.19 -7.76 -5.83
N ASP A 51 -9.90 -8.25 -4.62
CA ASP A 51 -8.76 -7.79 -3.82
C ASP A 51 -7.41 -8.02 -4.53
N ILE A 52 -7.24 -9.20 -5.14
CA ILE A 52 -6.05 -9.55 -5.93
C ILE A 52 -5.94 -8.62 -7.14
N GLY A 53 -7.06 -8.38 -7.84
CA GLY A 53 -7.13 -7.47 -8.96
C GLY A 53 -6.73 -6.03 -8.58
N PHE A 54 -7.25 -5.53 -7.46
CA PHE A 54 -6.88 -4.22 -6.91
C PHE A 54 -5.39 -4.15 -6.58
N CYS A 55 -4.84 -5.14 -5.86
CA CYS A 55 -3.41 -5.17 -5.56
C CYS A 55 -2.59 -5.10 -6.86
N PHE A 56 -2.82 -6.01 -7.80
CA PHE A 56 -2.00 -6.07 -9.02
C PHE A 56 -2.15 -4.82 -9.89
N GLY A 57 -3.36 -4.31 -10.08
CA GLY A 57 -3.60 -3.11 -10.86
C GLY A 57 -2.95 -1.87 -10.24
N TYR A 58 -3.13 -1.69 -8.93
CA TYR A 58 -2.58 -0.56 -8.20
C TYR A 58 -1.05 -0.55 -8.22
N LEU A 59 -0.43 -1.68 -7.86
CA LEU A 59 1.02 -1.81 -7.86
C LEU A 59 1.61 -1.60 -9.25
N ARG A 60 0.97 -2.14 -10.29
CA ARG A 60 1.42 -1.96 -11.66
C ARG A 60 1.35 -0.49 -12.08
N GLY A 61 0.24 0.20 -11.77
CA GLY A 61 0.07 1.62 -12.09
C GLY A 61 1.12 2.51 -11.44
N VAL A 62 1.33 2.37 -10.12
CA VAL A 62 2.36 3.13 -9.41
C VAL A 62 3.75 2.79 -9.93
N SER A 63 4.01 1.52 -10.24
CA SER A 63 5.31 1.08 -10.73
C SER A 63 5.64 1.59 -12.13
N ASP A 64 4.66 1.57 -13.04
CA ASP A 64 4.82 2.11 -14.40
C ASP A 64 5.02 3.63 -14.35
N TYR A 65 4.32 4.33 -13.45
CA TYR A 65 4.53 5.76 -13.22
C TYR A 65 5.92 6.07 -12.64
N ALA A 66 6.33 5.38 -11.56
CA ALA A 66 7.63 5.60 -10.91
C ALA A 66 8.81 5.24 -11.84
N THR A 67 8.61 4.29 -12.75
CA THR A 67 9.58 3.92 -13.79
C THR A 67 9.58 4.91 -14.95
N GLY A 68 8.41 5.29 -15.46
CA GLY A 68 8.30 6.28 -16.54
C GLY A 68 8.87 7.65 -16.15
N THR A 69 8.59 8.10 -14.92
CA THR A 69 9.16 9.34 -14.37
C THR A 69 10.68 9.28 -14.25
N ALA A 70 11.28 8.12 -13.98
CA ALA A 70 12.73 7.98 -13.97
C ALA A 70 13.36 8.22 -15.36
N PHE A 71 12.65 7.88 -16.44
CA PHE A 71 13.13 8.06 -17.81
C PHE A 71 12.76 9.41 -18.44
N MET A 72 11.67 10.03 -18.01
CA MET A 72 11.09 11.21 -18.68
C MET A 72 11.20 12.51 -17.88
N ALA A 73 11.34 12.45 -16.56
CA ALA A 73 11.33 13.66 -15.73
C ALA A 73 12.70 14.33 -15.71
N ASP A 74 12.72 15.63 -16.04
CA ASP A 74 13.82 16.52 -15.68
C ASP A 74 14.00 16.50 -14.15
N ASP A 75 15.23 16.64 -13.68
CA ASP A 75 15.60 16.53 -12.26
C ASP A 75 14.96 17.62 -11.37
N GLN A 76 14.24 18.56 -11.97
CA GLN A 76 13.48 19.60 -11.28
C GLN A 76 12.20 19.07 -10.60
N LEU A 77 11.69 17.90 -10.99
CA LEU A 77 10.51 17.30 -10.37
C LEU A 77 10.93 16.35 -9.23
N ASN A 78 10.61 16.74 -7.99
CA ASN A 78 10.83 15.95 -6.77
C ASN A 78 9.85 14.75 -6.67
N MET A 79 9.98 13.80 -7.59
CA MET A 79 9.13 12.61 -7.67
C MET A 79 9.88 11.38 -7.19
N VAL A 80 9.16 10.42 -6.62
CA VAL A 80 9.74 9.13 -6.26
C VAL A 80 9.97 8.31 -7.53
N LYS A 81 11.23 8.25 -7.96
CA LYS A 81 11.70 7.46 -9.12
C LYS A 81 12.05 6.03 -8.68
N SER A 82 11.78 5.05 -9.54
CA SER A 82 12.24 3.65 -9.37
C SER A 82 12.64 3.07 -10.73
N CYS A 83 13.73 2.32 -10.80
CA CYS A 83 14.27 1.77 -12.05
C CYS A 83 13.97 0.27 -12.16
N ARG A 84 12.69 -0.09 -12.22
CA ARG A 84 12.23 -1.48 -12.29
C ARG A 84 12.67 -2.14 -13.62
N PRO A 85 13.30 -3.34 -13.59
CA PRO A 85 13.57 -4.12 -14.80
C PRO A 85 12.30 -4.54 -15.56
N GLU A 86 12.42 -4.83 -16.86
CA GLU A 86 11.28 -5.19 -17.72
C GLU A 86 10.54 -6.47 -17.30
N ARG A 87 11.25 -7.45 -16.73
CA ARG A 87 10.71 -8.79 -16.45
C ARG A 87 10.12 -8.97 -15.04
N VAL A 88 9.81 -7.87 -14.35
CA VAL A 88 9.18 -7.94 -13.02
C VAL A 88 7.67 -8.10 -13.17
N ASP A 89 7.14 -9.21 -12.69
CA ASP A 89 5.70 -9.50 -12.72
C ASP A 89 4.94 -8.90 -11.52
N ASN A 90 3.61 -8.88 -11.59
CA ASN A 90 2.77 -8.29 -10.54
C ASN A 90 2.87 -9.04 -9.20
N LYS A 91 3.14 -10.35 -9.22
CA LYS A 91 3.29 -11.15 -7.99
C LYS A 91 4.60 -10.80 -7.28
N GLN A 92 5.67 -10.52 -8.03
CA GLN A 92 6.93 -10.00 -7.50
C GLN A 92 6.76 -8.59 -6.93
N LEU A 93 6.04 -7.70 -7.63
CA LEU A 93 5.70 -6.38 -7.09
C LEU A 93 4.94 -6.50 -5.76
N ALA A 94 3.94 -7.38 -5.68
CA ALA A 94 3.18 -7.63 -4.46
C ALA A 94 4.07 -8.12 -3.31
N ARG A 95 4.98 -9.08 -3.57
CA ARG A 95 5.95 -9.54 -2.55
C ARG A 95 6.84 -8.41 -2.04
N ILE A 96 7.32 -7.55 -2.93
CA ILE A 96 8.18 -6.40 -2.56
C ILE A 96 7.41 -5.44 -1.64
N VAL A 97 6.17 -5.08 -2.01
CA VAL A 97 5.37 -4.13 -1.24
C VAL A 97 4.97 -4.71 0.11
N VAL A 98 4.49 -5.96 0.16
CA VAL A 98 4.15 -6.64 1.43
C VAL A 98 5.38 -6.66 2.35
N GLN A 99 6.54 -7.08 1.84
CA GLN A 99 7.77 -7.12 2.62
C GLN A 99 8.21 -5.74 3.13
N PHE A 100 8.07 -4.70 2.31
CA PHE A 100 8.38 -3.33 2.70
C PHE A 100 7.45 -2.86 3.83
N LEU A 101 6.15 -3.05 3.69
CA LEU A 101 5.15 -2.62 4.67
C LEU A 101 5.34 -3.32 6.01
N GLU A 102 5.58 -4.63 6.01
CA GLU A 102 5.81 -5.40 7.26
C GLU A 102 7.08 -4.96 7.99
N LYS A 103 8.13 -4.59 7.24
CA LYS A 103 9.41 -4.15 7.83
C LYS A 103 9.41 -2.69 8.26
N ASN A 104 8.45 -1.89 7.81
CA ASN A 104 8.43 -0.44 8.04
C ASN A 104 7.07 0.06 8.54
N PRO A 105 6.59 -0.38 9.72
CA PRO A 105 5.31 0.06 10.28
C PRO A 105 5.24 1.57 10.52
N SER A 106 6.40 2.24 10.68
CA SER A 106 6.46 3.69 10.84
C SER A 106 5.91 4.47 9.64
N TYR A 107 5.86 3.87 8.44
CA TYR A 107 5.31 4.53 7.25
C TYR A 107 3.80 4.31 7.07
N HIS A 108 3.14 3.49 7.88
CA HIS A 108 1.73 3.11 7.66
C HIS A 108 0.72 4.26 7.76
N HIS A 109 1.15 5.44 8.22
CA HIS A 109 0.38 6.68 8.21
C HIS A 109 0.40 7.40 6.85
N LEU A 110 1.16 6.90 5.87
CA LEU A 110 1.27 7.47 4.54
C LEU A 110 0.23 6.85 3.60
N GLU A 111 -0.13 7.61 2.58
CA GLU A 111 -0.99 7.17 1.48
C GLU A 111 -0.42 5.95 0.74
N GLN A 112 -1.30 5.10 0.20
CA GLN A 112 -0.93 3.88 -0.53
C GLN A 112 0.07 4.16 -1.66
N THR A 113 -0.12 5.23 -2.44
CA THR A 113 0.77 5.59 -3.55
C THR A 113 2.18 5.82 -3.05
N THR A 114 2.33 6.54 -1.94
CA THR A 114 3.62 6.87 -1.33
C THR A 114 4.29 5.60 -0.79
N LEU A 115 3.54 4.75 -0.11
CA LEU A 115 4.03 3.47 0.40
C LEU A 115 4.58 2.57 -0.71
N VAL A 116 3.81 2.41 -1.78
CA VAL A 116 4.20 1.60 -2.94
C VAL A 116 5.43 2.23 -3.62
N ALA A 117 5.42 3.54 -3.85
CA ALA A 117 6.56 4.22 -4.48
C ALA A 117 7.85 4.09 -3.65
N LEU A 118 7.76 4.21 -2.31
CA LEU A 118 8.91 4.01 -1.41
C LEU A 118 9.41 2.55 -1.46
N ALA A 119 8.51 1.58 -1.44
CA ALA A 119 8.86 0.16 -1.57
C ALA A 119 9.61 -0.12 -2.89
N LEU A 120 9.11 0.44 -3.99
CA LEU A 120 9.71 0.28 -5.32
C LEU A 120 11.04 1.01 -5.44
N LYS A 121 11.18 2.22 -4.88
CA LYS A 121 12.46 2.94 -4.84
C LYS A 121 13.50 2.17 -4.02
N GLN A 122 13.10 1.54 -2.92
CA GLN A 122 14.00 0.72 -2.11
C GLN A 122 14.43 -0.55 -2.86
N ALA A 123 13.50 -1.21 -3.57
CA ALA A 123 13.79 -2.44 -4.29
C ALA A 123 14.54 -2.21 -5.63
N PHE A 124 14.27 -1.07 -6.27
CA PHE A 124 14.76 -0.71 -7.60
C PHE A 124 15.29 0.73 -7.61
N PRO A 125 16.38 1.04 -6.89
CA PRO A 125 16.98 2.37 -6.94
C PRO A 125 17.46 2.70 -8.36
N CYS A 126 17.31 3.96 -8.76
CA CYS A 126 17.93 4.49 -9.96
C CYS A 126 19.36 4.95 -9.63
N ASN A 127 20.35 4.50 -10.41
CA ASN A 127 21.75 4.93 -10.29
C ASN A 127 22.03 6.15 -11.15
#